data_AF-A0A9E3WVP9-F1
#
_entry.id   AF-A0A9E3WVP9-F1
#
_cell.length_a   1.000
_cell.length_b   1.000
_cell.length_c   1.000
_cell.angle_alpha   90.00
_cell.angle_beta   90.00
_cell.angle_gamma   90.00
#
_symmetry.space_group_name_H-M   'P 1'
#
loop_
_entity.id
_entity.type
_entity.pdbx_description
1 polymer ?
#
loop_
_entity_poly.entity_id
_entity_poly.type
_entity_poly.pdbx_seq_one_letter_code
_entity_poly.pdbx_strand_id
1 'polypeptide(L)'
;APARILGLADKGRLSPGADADITIYTPHDNAEIMFSLPRHVLKSGELIVEDGDLRAAPCGQTLHTQREYDPDREPHIAQWFAKNSTVAMANFGIANVET
;
A
#
# COMPACT_ATOMS: atom_id res chain seq x y z
N ALA A 1 -9.65 -7.19 12.17
CA ALA A 1 -9.05 -5.87 11.90
C ALA A 1 -8.37 -5.89 10.53
N PRO A 2 -8.30 -4.75 9.82
CA PRO A 2 -7.87 -4.68 8.42
C PRO A 2 -6.50 -5.28 8.13
N ALA A 3 -5.43 -4.84 8.84
CA ALA A 3 -4.06 -5.31 8.60
C ALA A 3 -3.91 -6.84 8.71
N ARG A 4 -4.57 -7.45 9.72
CA ARG A 4 -4.55 -8.90 9.94
C ARG A 4 -5.24 -9.67 8.82
N ILE A 5 -6.37 -9.17 8.30
CA ILE A 5 -7.10 -9.83 7.20
C ILE A 5 -6.28 -9.77 5.90
N LEU A 6 -5.49 -8.71 5.71
CA LEU A 6 -4.60 -8.54 4.56
C LEU A 6 -3.24 -9.24 4.72
N GLY A 7 -2.95 -9.87 5.87
CA GLY A 7 -1.65 -10.51 6.13
C GLY A 7 -0.49 -9.52 6.29
N LEU A 8 -0.76 -8.26 6.59
CA LEU A 8 0.25 -7.21 6.75
C LEU A 8 0.92 -7.34 8.12
N ALA A 9 1.93 -8.20 8.19
CA ALA A 9 2.56 -8.64 9.42
C ALA A 9 3.20 -7.51 10.23
N ASP A 10 3.53 -6.36 9.65
CA ASP A 10 4.18 -5.23 10.35
C ASP A 10 3.28 -3.99 10.47
N LYS A 11 2.01 -4.08 10.05
CA LYS A 11 1.04 -2.97 10.07
C LYS A 11 -0.04 -3.14 11.14
N GLY A 12 -0.66 -2.02 11.52
CA GLY A 12 -1.89 -1.99 12.31
C GLY A 12 -1.73 -2.29 13.81
N ARG A 13 -0.51 -2.11 14.36
CA ARG A 13 -0.21 -2.20 15.80
C ARG A 13 0.95 -1.27 16.15
N LEU A 14 1.17 -1.07 17.45
CA LEU A 14 2.24 -0.22 18.00
C LEU A 14 3.30 -1.00 18.80
N SER A 15 3.28 -2.34 18.77
CA SER A 15 4.31 -3.14 19.43
C SER A 15 5.66 -3.02 18.69
N PRO A 16 6.80 -3.22 19.37
CA PRO A 16 8.10 -3.31 18.71
C PRO A 16 8.08 -4.24 17.48
N GLY A 17 8.77 -3.84 16.41
CA GLY A 17 8.81 -4.54 15.12
C GLY A 17 7.69 -4.17 14.14
N ALA A 18 6.70 -3.37 14.54
CA ALA A 18 5.75 -2.78 13.60
C ALA A 18 6.35 -1.55 12.89
N ASP A 19 5.87 -1.27 11.68
CA ASP A 19 6.20 -0.03 10.99
C ASP A 19 5.70 1.17 11.78
N ALA A 20 6.49 2.24 11.79
CA ALA A 20 6.17 3.50 12.44
C ALA A 20 5.15 4.33 11.62
N ASP A 21 4.01 3.70 11.30
CA ASP A 21 2.81 4.32 10.74
C ASP A 21 1.87 4.68 11.90
N ILE A 22 1.94 5.92 12.36
CA ILE A 22 1.32 6.36 13.62
C ILE A 22 0.49 7.62 13.37
N THR A 23 -0.76 7.61 13.82
CA THR A 23 -1.59 8.82 13.86
C THR A 23 -1.88 9.22 15.30
N ILE A 24 -1.59 10.46 15.65
CA ILE A 24 -1.80 11.03 16.99
C ILE A 24 -2.91 12.07 16.89
N TYR A 25 -3.95 11.92 17.70
CA TYR A 25 -5.09 12.82 17.76
C TYR A 25 -5.11 13.63 19.05
N THR A 26 -5.62 14.86 18.99
CA THR A 26 -5.96 15.63 20.19
C THR A 26 -7.28 15.13 20.75
N PRO A 27 -7.35 14.68 22.02
CA PRO A 27 -8.62 14.25 22.61
C PRO A 27 -9.69 15.34 22.53
N HIS A 28 -10.92 14.96 22.16
CA HIS A 28 -12.07 15.85 22.07
C HIS A 28 -13.36 15.04 22.31
N ASP A 29 -14.36 15.64 22.96
CA ASP A 29 -15.61 14.95 23.31
C ASP A 29 -16.43 14.54 22.08
N ASN A 30 -16.37 15.36 21.03
CA ASN A 30 -16.89 15.00 19.71
C ASN A 30 -15.84 14.23 18.90
N ALA A 31 -16.11 12.95 18.64
CA ALA A 31 -15.24 12.05 17.87
C ALA A 31 -15.07 12.49 16.40
N GLU A 32 -16.07 13.09 15.79
CA GLU A 32 -15.99 13.60 14.41
C GLU A 32 -14.92 14.69 14.32
N ILE A 33 -14.93 15.63 15.27
CA ILE A 33 -13.90 16.67 15.38
C ILE A 33 -12.53 16.04 15.64
N MET A 34 -12.43 15.13 16.62
CA MET A 34 -11.18 14.45 16.98
C MET A 34 -10.51 13.78 15.77
N PHE A 35 -11.26 13.01 14.98
CA PHE A 35 -10.71 12.23 13.88
C PHE A 35 -10.56 13.02 12.57
N SER A 36 -11.17 14.21 12.45
CA SER A 36 -11.08 15.05 11.26
C SER A 36 -9.70 15.69 11.06
N LEU A 37 -9.00 16.02 12.14
CA LEU A 37 -7.72 16.74 12.10
C LEU A 37 -6.70 16.10 13.05
N PRO A 38 -5.86 15.16 12.57
CA PRO A 38 -4.79 14.59 13.39
C PRO A 38 -3.76 15.64 13.77
N ARG A 39 -3.26 15.59 15.01
CA ARG A 39 -2.16 16.46 15.48
C ARG A 39 -0.84 16.06 14.83
N HIS A 40 -0.55 14.76 14.74
CA HIS A 40 0.62 14.27 14.02
C HIS A 40 0.29 13.01 13.21
N VAL A 41 0.93 12.87 12.05
CA VAL A 41 0.96 11.60 11.31
C VAL A 41 2.41 11.29 10.98
N LEU A 42 2.86 10.11 11.40
CA LEU A 42 4.14 9.54 11.02
C LEU A 42 3.91 8.44 9.99
N LYS A 43 4.72 8.45 8.94
CA LYS A 43 4.76 7.41 7.89
C LYS A 43 6.16 6.82 7.85
N SER A 44 6.28 5.52 8.12
CA SER A 44 7.59 4.85 8.19
C SER A 44 8.61 5.60 9.09
N GLY A 45 8.14 6.27 10.14
CA GLY A 45 8.97 7.06 11.06
C GLY A 45 9.21 8.53 10.65
N GLU A 46 8.78 8.95 9.46
CA GLU A 46 8.85 10.34 9.00
C GLU A 46 7.59 11.11 9.38
N LEU A 47 7.73 12.31 9.96
CA LEU A 47 6.61 13.19 10.26
C LEU A 47 6.05 13.82 8.97
N ILE A 48 4.88 13.36 8.53
CA ILE A 48 4.23 13.83 7.30
C ILE A 48 3.10 14.83 7.55
N VAL A 49 2.49 14.84 8.74
CA VAL A 49 1.47 15.83 9.14
C VAL A 49 1.80 16.36 10.53
N GLU A 50 1.66 17.66 10.73
CA GLU A 50 1.82 18.34 12.01
C GLU A 50 0.80 19.47 12.17
N ASP A 51 0.04 19.44 13.28
CA ASP A 51 -1.05 20.35 13.60
C ASP A 51 -2.07 20.51 12.45
N GLY A 52 -2.35 19.41 11.75
CA GLY A 52 -3.29 19.36 10.63
C GLY A 52 -2.71 19.74 9.27
N ASP A 53 -1.47 20.26 9.23
CA ASP A 53 -0.79 20.63 7.99
C ASP A 53 0.08 19.49 7.46
N LEU A 54 0.07 19.29 6.13
CA LEU A 54 1.01 18.39 5.47
C LEU A 54 2.43 18.99 5.48
N ARG A 55 3.40 18.24 5.99
CA ARG A 55 4.83 18.62 6.07
C ARG A 55 5.69 17.95 5.00
N ALA A 56 5.35 16.70 4.66
CA ALA A 56 6.06 15.93 3.65
C ALA A 56 5.11 14.98 2.91
N ALA A 57 5.47 14.59 1.69
CA ALA A 57 4.72 13.65 0.86
C ALA A 57 5.68 12.64 0.20
N PRO A 58 6.34 11.77 0.98
CA PRO A 58 7.25 10.78 0.43
C PRO A 58 6.51 9.77 -0.46
N CYS A 59 7.20 9.23 -1.47
CA CYS A 59 6.68 8.14 -2.27
C CYS A 59 6.46 6.89 -1.40
N GLY A 60 5.26 6.33 -1.48
CA GLY A 60 4.92 5.09 -0.80
C GLY A 60 5.46 3.85 -1.50
N GLN A 61 5.33 2.70 -0.83
CA GLN A 61 5.63 1.39 -1.42
C GLN A 61 4.36 0.70 -1.92
N THR A 62 4.43 0.11 -3.11
CA THR A 62 3.38 -0.76 -3.64
C THR A 62 3.58 -2.17 -3.10
N LEU A 63 2.71 -2.58 -2.17
CA LEU A 63 2.71 -3.95 -1.66
C LEU A 63 2.04 -4.88 -2.67
N HIS A 64 2.76 -5.91 -3.11
CA HIS A 64 2.27 -6.94 -4.01
C HIS A 64 2.70 -8.31 -3.49
N THR A 65 1.98 -9.36 -3.88
CA THR A 65 2.36 -10.72 -3.53
C THR A 65 3.28 -11.29 -4.60
N GLN A 66 4.42 -11.83 -4.21
CA GLN A 66 5.23 -12.66 -5.08
C GLN A 66 4.68 -14.09 -5.03
N ARG A 67 4.21 -14.58 -6.17
CA ARG A 67 3.70 -15.94 -6.32
C ARG A 67 4.41 -16.60 -7.49
N GLU A 68 4.87 -17.81 -7.27
CA GLU A 68 5.26 -18.68 -8.38
C GLU A 68 4.02 -19.02 -9.20
N TYR A 69 4.23 -19.18 -10.51
CA TYR A 69 3.20 -19.61 -11.44
C TYR A 69 3.75 -20.74 -12.32
N ASP A 70 2.84 -21.51 -12.90
CA ASP A 70 3.16 -22.64 -13.79
C ASP A 70 3.53 -22.11 -15.20
N PRO A 71 4.80 -22.17 -15.63
CA PRO A 71 5.23 -21.64 -16.92
C PRO A 71 4.63 -22.40 -18.11
N ASP A 72 4.20 -23.66 -17.91
CA ASP A 72 3.58 -24.46 -18.98
C ASP A 72 2.20 -23.90 -19.39
N ARG A 73 1.65 -22.94 -18.61
CA ARG A 73 0.41 -22.23 -18.95
C ARG A 73 0.63 -21.04 -19.89
N GLU A 74 1.84 -20.50 -19.97
CA GLU A 74 2.12 -19.31 -20.79
C GLU A 74 1.74 -19.48 -22.27
N PRO A 75 2.05 -20.61 -22.94
CA PRO A 75 1.68 -20.78 -24.35
C PRO A 75 0.17 -20.72 -24.58
N HIS A 76 -0.62 -21.28 -23.65
CA HIS A 76 -2.08 -21.25 -23.73
C HIS A 76 -2.63 -19.84 -23.56
N ILE A 77 -2.08 -19.08 -22.61
CA ILE A 77 -2.43 -17.68 -22.37
C ILE A 77 -2.05 -16.82 -23.59
N ALA A 78 -0.87 -17.04 -24.16
CA ALA A 78 -0.40 -16.33 -25.35
C ALA A 78 -1.30 -16.56 -26.57
N GLN A 79 -1.71 -17.82 -26.81
CA GLN A 79 -2.66 -18.15 -27.88
C GLN A 79 -4.01 -17.45 -27.68
N TRP A 80 -4.51 -17.42 -26.44
CA TRP A 80 -5.75 -16.72 -26.12
C TRP A 80 -5.62 -15.20 -26.35
N PHE A 81 -4.50 -14.59 -25.92
CA PHE A 81 -4.23 -13.17 -26.14
C PHE A 81 -4.20 -12.81 -27.62
N ALA A 82 -3.49 -13.60 -28.45
CA ALA A 82 -3.37 -13.33 -29.89
C ALA A 82 -4.73 -13.35 -30.61
N LYS A 83 -5.67 -14.17 -30.13
CA LYS A 83 -7.01 -14.29 -30.73
C LYS A 83 -8.01 -13.25 -30.21
N ASN A 84 -7.91 -12.84 -28.95
CA ASN A 84 -8.99 -12.13 -28.26
C ASN A 84 -8.61 -10.73 -27.75
N SER A 85 -7.32 -10.38 -27.76
CA SER A 85 -6.84 -9.08 -27.27
C SER A 85 -6.55 -8.11 -28.41
N THR A 86 -6.63 -6.82 -28.12
CA THR A 86 -6.17 -5.73 -29.01
C THR A 86 -4.73 -5.29 -28.71
N VAL A 87 -4.11 -5.82 -27.66
CA VAL A 87 -2.71 -5.58 -27.28
C VAL A 87 -1.92 -6.88 -27.24
N ALA A 88 -0.64 -6.81 -27.63
CA ALA A 88 0.27 -7.95 -27.55
C ALA A 88 0.55 -8.33 -26.09
N MET A 89 0.57 -9.64 -25.78
CA MET A 89 0.85 -10.15 -24.42
C MET A 89 2.17 -9.62 -23.86
N ALA A 90 3.20 -9.49 -24.70
CA ALA A 90 4.51 -8.96 -24.32
C ALA A 90 4.46 -7.53 -23.73
N ASN A 91 3.41 -6.75 -24.06
CA ASN A 91 3.21 -5.39 -23.56
C ASN A 91 2.22 -5.32 -22.39
N PHE A 92 1.66 -6.45 -21.96
CA PHE A 92 0.64 -6.49 -20.91
C PHE A 92 1.24 -6.56 -19.50
N GLY A 93 2.44 -7.15 -19.37
CA GLY A 93 3.13 -7.27 -18.09
C GLY A 93 3.52 -5.91 -17.50
N ILE A 94 3.41 -5.78 -16.18
CA ILE A 94 3.96 -4.62 -15.46
C ILE A 94 5.45 -4.87 -15.27
N ALA A 95 6.28 -4.09 -15.96
CA ALA A 95 7.73 -4.15 -15.79
C ALA A 95 8.14 -3.59 -14.42
N ASN A 96 9.18 -4.17 -13.82
CA ASN A 96 9.86 -3.53 -12.70
C ASN A 96 10.57 -2.30 -13.22
N VAL A 97 10.00 -1.13 -12.97
CA VAL A 97 10.69 0.15 -13.14
C VAL A 97 11.26 0.48 -11.76
N GLU A 98 12.58 0.47 -11.63
CA GLU A 98 13.23 0.95 -10.40
C GLU A 98 12.83 2.42 -10.20
N THR A 99 12.21 2.72 -9.06
CA THR A 99 11.94 4.07 -8.57
C THR A 99 12.98 4.49 -7.56
#